data_AF-A0A8H4GTX0-F1
#
_entry.id   AF-A0A8H4GTX0-F1
#
_cell.length_a   1.000
_cell.length_b   1.000
_cell.length_c   1.000
_cell.angle_alpha   90.00
_cell.angle_beta   90.00
_cell.angle_gamma   90.00
#
_symmetry.space_group_name_H-M   'P 1'
#
loop_
_entity.id
_entity.type
_entity.pdbx_description
1 polymer ?
#
loop_
_entity_poly.entity_id
_entity_poly.type
_entity_poly.pdbx_seq_one_letter_code
_entity_poly.pdbx_strand_id
1 'polypeptide(L)'
;MADHITKRSTILPQQLFNMEEHRTQDSSTESVPPTQVKPSPKLTKTASLLQETTSHFDRFYMINQAGQGVFAVKGVRYLPPCVLKQCSGTKIADHQSLKPARHKNIISLLEYTNIENEQYLVYEYEHVALSLGCVVGRTRFSEADIATVCREVLQGLQYIHSELKISHGSIHVSNILLTSTGEVKIANIGDSMLEKRTLRDRDQDLKAVGSMIINLHDPTTLVAEDMEDDTISESILSDCALGFIENTKENTITQLLKDDFMLLATPDEAWSLRPHYFAALPFGLRIGRRFQRGG
;
A
#
# COMPACT_ATOMS: atom_id res chain seq x y z
N MET A 1 17.71 46.05 4.87
CA MET A 1 17.91 45.18 3.69
C MET A 1 17.03 43.96 3.94
N ALA A 2 16.17 43.58 2.99
CA ALA A 2 15.15 42.56 3.18
C ALA A 2 15.40 41.38 2.24
N ASP A 3 15.29 40.16 2.77
CA ASP A 3 15.58 38.94 2.02
C ASP A 3 14.42 38.54 1.09
N HIS A 4 14.76 38.29 -0.17
CA HIS A 4 13.83 37.81 -1.18
C HIS A 4 13.64 36.29 -1.08
N ILE A 5 12.51 35.85 -0.52
CA ILE A 5 12.04 34.45 -0.64
C ILE A 5 11.20 34.31 -1.92
N THR A 6 11.81 33.77 -2.97
CA THR A 6 11.16 33.55 -4.27
C THR A 6 10.16 32.39 -4.21
N LYS A 7 8.89 32.68 -3.95
CA LYS A 7 7.79 31.70 -4.11
C LYS A 7 7.65 31.31 -5.59
N ARG A 8 7.88 30.05 -5.93
CA ARG A 8 7.52 29.50 -7.25
C ARG A 8 6.01 29.27 -7.30
N SER A 9 5.29 30.08 -8.07
CA SER A 9 3.88 29.87 -8.40
C SER A 9 3.76 28.99 -9.66
N THR A 10 3.22 27.78 -9.52
CA THR A 10 2.80 26.98 -10.67
C THR A 10 1.52 27.59 -11.26
N ILE A 11 1.63 28.22 -12.43
CA ILE A 11 0.47 28.76 -13.15
C ILE A 11 -0.16 27.64 -13.96
N LEU A 12 -1.39 27.25 -13.62
CA LEU A 12 -2.22 26.39 -14.47
C LEU A 12 -2.99 27.25 -15.50
N PRO A 13 -3.24 26.77 -16.73
CA PRO A 13 -3.90 27.55 -17.77
C PRO A 13 -5.33 28.00 -17.38
N GLN A 14 -5.67 29.25 -17.72
CA GLN A 14 -6.92 29.91 -17.30
C GLN A 14 -8.21 29.37 -17.96
N GLN A 15 -8.14 28.39 -18.86
CA GLN A 15 -9.30 27.87 -19.61
C GLN A 15 -10.26 26.97 -18.81
N LEU A 16 -10.09 26.88 -17.49
CA LEU A 16 -10.91 26.06 -16.58
C LEU A 16 -11.89 26.87 -15.71
N PHE A 17 -11.92 28.19 -15.84
CA PHE A 17 -12.82 29.07 -15.09
C PHE A 17 -13.83 29.75 -16.01
N ASN A 18 -15.03 29.17 -16.08
CA ASN A 18 -16.28 29.89 -16.35
C ASN A 18 -17.44 28.98 -15.94
N MET A 19 -18.25 29.45 -14.97
CA MET A 19 -19.62 29.08 -14.58
C MET A 19 -19.79 29.44 -13.09
N GLU A 20 -19.92 30.74 -12.81
CA GLU A 20 -20.28 31.28 -11.49
C GLU A 20 -21.76 30.94 -11.19
N GLU A 21 -22.00 30.30 -10.04
CA GLU A 21 -22.55 30.88 -8.79
C GLU A 21 -23.99 31.42 -8.85
N HIS A 22 -24.84 30.94 -7.92
CA HIS A 22 -25.81 31.79 -7.22
C HIS A 22 -26.08 31.29 -5.79
N ARG A 23 -26.09 32.25 -4.84
CA ARG A 23 -25.97 32.09 -3.36
C ARG A 23 -26.26 33.45 -2.69
N THR A 24 -26.56 33.64 -1.39
CA THR A 24 -26.81 32.78 -0.20
C THR A 24 -27.71 33.57 0.76
N GLN A 25 -28.62 32.95 1.53
CA GLN A 25 -29.21 33.50 2.78
C GLN A 25 -29.87 32.33 3.58
N ASP A 26 -29.91 32.27 4.92
CA ASP A 26 -29.62 33.30 5.95
C ASP A 26 -29.21 32.71 7.35
N SER A 27 -29.15 33.56 8.40
CA SER A 27 -28.72 33.28 9.80
C SER A 27 -29.81 32.64 10.73
N SER A 28 -29.69 32.36 12.06
CA SER A 28 -28.81 32.85 13.16
C SER A 28 -28.75 31.95 14.45
N THR A 29 -27.68 32.12 15.27
CA THR A 29 -27.53 32.03 16.77
C THR A 29 -28.44 31.18 17.70
N GLU A 30 -27.85 30.44 18.68
CA GLU A 30 -28.03 30.62 20.16
C GLU A 30 -27.17 29.65 21.05
N SER A 31 -27.19 29.79 22.39
CA SER A 31 -26.25 29.17 23.36
C SER A 31 -26.84 28.84 24.75
N VAL A 32 -26.40 27.76 25.45
CA VAL A 32 -26.65 27.48 26.90
C VAL A 32 -25.70 26.35 27.46
N PRO A 33 -25.46 26.18 28.79
CA PRO A 33 -24.16 25.71 29.36
C PRO A 33 -24.11 24.21 29.84
N PRO A 34 -23.00 23.70 30.43
CA PRO A 34 -22.66 22.27 30.41
C PRO A 34 -23.01 21.46 31.68
N THR A 35 -23.24 20.15 31.48
CA THR A 35 -23.29 19.12 32.55
C THR A 35 -22.43 17.91 32.16
N GLN A 36 -21.61 17.40 33.08
CA GLN A 36 -20.72 16.26 32.83
C GLN A 36 -21.40 14.90 33.01
N VAL A 37 -21.31 14.01 32.02
CA VAL A 37 -21.28 12.54 32.21
C VAL A 37 -20.37 11.92 31.13
N LYS A 38 -19.35 11.14 31.51
CA LYS A 38 -18.60 10.26 30.59
C LYS A 38 -19.34 8.93 30.42
N PRO A 39 -19.52 8.47 29.17
CA PRO A 39 -19.20 7.07 28.89
C PRO A 39 -18.46 6.87 27.56
N SER A 40 -17.39 6.05 27.61
CA SER A 40 -16.63 5.38 26.53
C SER A 40 -16.15 6.19 25.29
N PRO A 41 -15.01 5.85 24.67
CA PRO A 41 -14.64 6.39 23.37
C PRO A 41 -15.60 5.84 22.30
N LYS A 42 -16.63 6.63 22.00
CA LYS A 42 -17.56 6.39 20.88
C LYS A 42 -16.80 6.52 19.55
N LEU A 43 -17.33 5.90 18.49
CA LEU A 43 -16.81 5.95 17.12
C LEU A 43 -16.22 7.34 16.81
N THR A 44 -14.91 7.38 16.57
CA THR A 44 -14.18 8.64 16.42
C THR A 44 -14.67 9.40 15.19
N LYS A 45 -14.87 10.72 15.36
CA LYS A 45 -15.45 11.75 14.47
C LYS A 45 -15.26 11.65 12.94
N THR A 46 -14.35 10.84 12.42
CA THR A 46 -14.05 10.69 11.00
C THR A 46 -15.19 10.00 10.24
N ALA A 47 -15.74 8.91 10.78
CA ALA A 47 -16.79 8.14 10.11
C ALA A 47 -18.10 8.94 9.92
N SER A 48 -18.49 9.74 10.92
CA SER A 48 -19.65 10.65 10.80
C SER A 48 -19.39 11.80 9.83
N LEU A 49 -18.14 12.26 9.71
CA LEU A 49 -17.76 13.23 8.69
C LEU A 49 -17.88 12.61 7.28
N LEU A 50 -17.42 11.37 7.09
CA LEU A 50 -17.51 10.71 5.77
C LEU A 50 -18.96 10.54 5.30
N GLN A 51 -19.87 10.14 6.19
CA GLN A 51 -21.27 9.90 5.88
C GLN A 51 -22.05 11.16 5.41
N GLU A 52 -21.56 12.36 5.71
CA GLU A 52 -22.10 13.65 5.22
C GLU A 52 -21.44 14.16 3.92
N THR A 53 -20.40 13.50 3.38
CA THR A 53 -19.41 14.16 2.48
C THR A 53 -19.31 13.70 1.02
N THR A 54 -20.31 13.07 0.42
CA THR A 54 -20.35 12.95 -1.06
C THR A 54 -20.39 14.33 -1.76
N SER A 55 -20.81 15.37 -1.05
CA SER A 55 -20.81 16.79 -1.46
C SER A 55 -19.46 17.53 -1.29
N HIS A 56 -18.41 16.86 -0.82
CA HIS A 56 -17.28 17.51 -0.15
C HIS A 56 -15.88 17.04 -0.58
N PHE A 57 -15.78 16.20 -1.60
CA PHE A 57 -14.52 15.92 -2.28
C PHE A 57 -14.52 16.64 -3.63
N ASP A 58 -13.60 17.60 -3.80
CA ASP A 58 -13.58 18.48 -4.97
C ASP A 58 -13.11 17.75 -6.23
N ARG A 59 -12.29 16.71 -6.06
CA ARG A 59 -11.65 15.96 -7.15
C ARG A 59 -11.47 14.49 -6.78
N PHE A 60 -11.79 13.65 -7.76
CA PHE A 60 -11.60 12.21 -7.73
C PHE A 60 -10.69 11.82 -8.89
N TYR A 61 -9.70 10.98 -8.62
CA TYR A 61 -8.80 10.44 -9.64
C TYR A 61 -8.74 8.92 -9.53
N MET A 62 -8.82 8.21 -10.66
CA MET A 62 -8.57 6.77 -10.66
C MET A 62 -7.07 6.52 -10.48
N ILE A 63 -6.72 5.69 -9.52
CA ILE A 63 -5.34 5.24 -9.28
C ILE A 63 -5.29 3.72 -9.13
N ASN A 64 -4.10 3.15 -9.26
CA ASN A 64 -3.83 1.76 -8.95
C ASN A 64 -2.84 1.71 -7.77
N GLN A 65 -3.33 1.27 -6.61
CA GLN A 65 -2.54 1.06 -5.39
C GLN A 65 -2.73 -0.40 -4.97
N ALA A 66 -2.15 -1.32 -5.75
CA ALA A 66 -2.48 -2.75 -5.78
C ALA A 66 -3.98 -3.00 -6.05
N GLY A 67 -4.41 -2.67 -7.27
CA GLY A 67 -5.82 -2.69 -7.68
C GLY A 67 -6.42 -1.29 -7.75
N GLN A 68 -7.50 -1.18 -8.52
CA GLN A 68 -8.18 0.07 -8.83
C GLN A 68 -8.80 0.69 -7.57
N GLY A 69 -8.58 1.99 -7.38
CA GLY A 69 -9.18 2.78 -6.31
C GLY A 69 -9.41 4.22 -6.74
N VAL A 70 -10.27 4.91 -6.00
CA VAL A 70 -10.57 6.33 -6.18
C VAL A 70 -9.74 7.12 -5.18
N PHE A 71 -8.76 7.87 -5.69
CA PHE A 71 -8.04 8.88 -4.92
C PHE A 71 -8.93 10.10 -4.76
N ALA A 72 -9.32 10.40 -3.51
CA ALA A 72 -10.23 11.49 -3.19
C ALA A 72 -9.50 12.62 -2.48
N VAL A 73 -9.65 13.85 -2.99
CA VAL A 73 -9.03 15.06 -2.43
C VAL A 73 -10.11 16.05 -2.02
N LYS A 74 -10.17 16.36 -0.73
CA LYS A 74 -11.12 17.34 -0.17
C LYS A 74 -10.56 18.76 -0.27
N GLY A 75 -11.41 19.70 -0.71
CA GLY A 75 -11.14 21.14 -0.66
C GLY A 75 -10.86 21.63 0.74
N VAL A 76 -9.57 21.86 1.04
CA VAL A 76 -9.04 22.72 2.09
C VAL A 76 -9.80 22.68 3.43
N ARG A 77 -9.96 21.48 4.03
CA ARG A 77 -9.77 21.24 5.48
C ARG A 77 -9.96 19.77 5.94
N TYR A 78 -8.93 19.26 6.63
CA TYR A 78 -8.93 18.17 7.64
C TYR A 78 -9.10 16.69 7.25
N LEU A 79 -9.14 16.29 5.97
CA LEU A 79 -8.87 14.90 5.60
C LEU A 79 -7.54 14.83 4.83
N PRO A 80 -6.55 14.02 5.25
CA PRO A 80 -5.40 13.71 4.42
C PRO A 80 -5.87 12.94 3.16
N PRO A 81 -5.14 13.01 2.05
CA PRO A 81 -5.51 12.27 0.84
C PRO A 81 -5.62 10.77 1.11
N CYS A 82 -6.66 10.14 0.61
CA CYS A 82 -6.96 8.72 0.86
C CYS A 82 -7.38 7.99 -0.43
N VAL A 83 -7.39 6.67 -0.36
CA VAL A 83 -7.80 5.79 -1.46
C VAL A 83 -9.04 5.03 -1.04
N LEU A 84 -10.15 5.27 -1.72
CA LEU A 84 -11.38 4.50 -1.55
C LEU A 84 -11.37 3.32 -2.53
N LYS A 85 -11.52 2.11 -2.02
CA LYS A 85 -11.76 0.90 -2.83
C LYS A 85 -13.18 0.41 -2.57
N GLN A 86 -13.98 0.28 -3.62
CA GLN A 86 -15.33 -0.28 -3.55
C GLN A 86 -15.23 -1.80 -3.36
N CYS A 87 -16.02 -2.34 -2.44
CA CYS A 87 -16.10 -3.79 -2.22
C CYS A 87 -16.99 -4.44 -3.28
N SER A 88 -16.43 -5.25 -4.15
CA SER A 88 -17.18 -5.98 -5.19
C SER A 88 -17.75 -7.30 -4.64
N GLY A 89 -18.97 -7.29 -4.10
CA GLY A 89 -19.61 -8.55 -3.66
C GLY A 89 -20.77 -8.38 -2.68
N THR A 90 -21.65 -9.40 -2.63
CA THR A 90 -22.95 -9.30 -1.95
C THR A 90 -22.89 -9.32 -0.42
N LYS A 91 -23.82 -8.56 0.17
CA LYS A 91 -24.21 -8.49 1.59
C LYS A 91 -23.14 -7.94 2.55
N ILE A 92 -23.38 -6.68 2.93
CA ILE A 92 -22.99 -6.02 4.19
C ILE A 92 -22.07 -6.90 5.03
N ALA A 93 -20.77 -6.80 4.79
CA ALA A 93 -19.81 -7.49 5.62
C ALA A 93 -20.04 -7.06 7.07
N ASP A 94 -20.15 -8.04 7.98
CA ASP A 94 -20.40 -7.79 9.38
C ASP A 94 -19.32 -6.84 9.90
N HIS A 95 -19.73 -5.61 10.23
CA HIS A 95 -18.85 -4.50 10.59
C HIS A 95 -17.89 -4.84 11.75
N GLN A 96 -18.18 -5.92 12.48
CA GLN A 96 -17.35 -6.52 13.52
C GLN A 96 -16.03 -7.15 13.01
N SER A 97 -15.92 -7.57 11.74
CA SER A 97 -14.67 -8.13 11.20
C SER A 97 -13.67 -7.06 10.73
N LEU A 98 -14.16 -5.90 10.30
CA LEU A 98 -13.35 -4.79 9.81
C LEU A 98 -12.79 -3.97 10.97
N LYS A 99 -11.46 -3.81 11.02
CA LYS A 99 -10.75 -3.03 12.04
C LYS A 99 -9.67 -2.18 11.38
N PRO A 100 -9.45 -0.93 11.84
CA PRO A 100 -8.30 -0.15 11.39
C PRO A 100 -6.99 -0.91 11.63
N ALA A 101 -6.13 -0.95 10.62
CA ALA A 101 -4.86 -1.67 10.64
C ALA A 101 -3.75 -0.71 10.25
N ARG A 102 -2.66 -0.66 11.04
CA ARG A 102 -1.55 0.28 10.85
C ARG A 102 -0.23 -0.37 11.26
N HIS A 103 0.69 -0.48 10.30
CA HIS A 103 2.05 -0.98 10.49
C HIS A 103 2.95 -0.43 9.39
N LYS A 104 4.25 -0.22 9.63
CA LYS A 104 5.15 0.39 8.64
C LYS A 104 5.24 -0.38 7.32
N ASN A 105 5.04 -1.71 7.35
CA ASN A 105 5.07 -2.59 6.19
C ASN A 105 3.68 -3.01 5.69
N ILE A 106 2.61 -2.27 6.02
CA ILE A 106 1.31 -2.43 5.36
C ILE A 106 0.81 -1.06 4.89
N ILE A 107 -0.04 -1.05 3.86
CA ILE A 107 -0.88 0.10 3.55
C ILE A 107 -1.98 0.15 4.59
N SER A 108 -1.99 1.21 5.39
CA SER A 108 -2.90 1.37 6.51
C SER A 108 -4.36 1.39 6.04
N LEU A 109 -5.16 0.45 6.55
CA LEU A 109 -6.62 0.55 6.50
C LEU A 109 -7.05 1.54 7.58
N LEU A 110 -7.53 2.72 7.16
CA LEU A 110 -7.87 3.82 8.06
C LEU A 110 -9.26 3.62 8.67
N GLU A 111 -10.24 3.31 7.81
CA GLU A 111 -11.63 3.06 8.17
C GLU A 111 -12.37 2.35 7.01
N TYR A 112 -13.66 2.08 7.21
CA TYR A 112 -14.58 1.63 6.18
C TYR A 112 -15.85 2.49 6.27
N THR A 113 -16.52 2.72 5.16
CA THR A 113 -17.73 3.54 5.10
C THR A 113 -18.74 2.96 4.10
N ASN A 114 -20.02 3.27 4.31
CA ASN A 114 -21.08 2.95 3.36
C ASN A 114 -21.50 4.25 2.67
N ILE A 115 -21.45 4.31 1.35
CA ILE A 115 -21.86 5.46 0.53
C ILE A 115 -22.91 4.95 -0.47
N GLU A 116 -24.11 5.52 -0.46
CA GLU A 116 -25.19 5.16 -1.40
C GLU A 116 -25.52 3.65 -1.44
N ASN A 117 -25.43 2.99 -0.27
CA ASN A 117 -25.55 1.53 -0.03
C ASN A 117 -24.37 0.67 -0.51
N GLU A 118 -23.37 1.26 -1.17
CA GLU A 118 -22.12 0.60 -1.55
C GLU A 118 -21.08 0.68 -0.42
N GLN A 119 -20.30 -0.38 -0.22
CA GLN A 119 -19.27 -0.43 0.82
C GLN A 119 -17.91 -0.01 0.27
N TYR A 120 -17.19 0.82 1.02
CA TYR A 120 -15.85 1.31 0.67
C TYR A 120 -14.86 1.07 1.81
N LEU A 121 -13.70 0.52 1.45
CA LEU A 121 -12.51 0.50 2.30
C LEU A 121 -11.71 1.78 2.07
N VAL A 122 -11.35 2.47 3.15
CA VAL A 122 -10.60 3.73 3.10
C VAL A 122 -9.16 3.48 3.55
N TYR A 123 -8.25 3.48 2.60
CA TYR A 123 -6.81 3.29 2.83
C TYR A 123 -6.06 4.62 2.84
N GLU A 124 -4.89 4.64 3.49
CA GLU A 124 -3.93 5.73 3.29
C GLU A 124 -3.45 5.79 1.83
N TYR A 125 -3.19 7.00 1.33
CA TYR A 125 -2.59 7.18 0.02
C TYR A 125 -1.06 7.16 0.13
N GLU A 126 -0.45 6.17 -0.51
CA GLU A 126 1.00 6.00 -0.53
C GLU A 126 1.57 6.58 -1.83
N HIS A 127 2.00 7.84 -1.73
CA HIS A 127 2.54 8.74 -2.77
C HIS A 127 3.15 8.07 -4.04
N VAL A 128 2.27 7.63 -4.96
CA VAL A 128 2.64 6.96 -6.22
C VAL A 128 3.56 5.75 -6.01
N ALA A 129 3.26 4.91 -5.01
CA ALA A 129 3.89 3.60 -4.87
C ALA A 129 3.60 2.69 -6.07
N LEU A 130 4.57 1.85 -6.44
CA LEU A 130 4.46 0.90 -7.55
C LEU A 130 4.34 -0.51 -7.00
N SER A 131 3.47 -1.35 -7.56
CA SER A 131 3.51 -2.79 -7.22
C SER A 131 4.78 -3.44 -7.74
N LEU A 132 5.33 -4.41 -7.00
CA LEU A 132 6.53 -5.12 -7.43
C LEU A 132 6.33 -5.84 -8.77
N GLY A 133 5.11 -6.32 -9.07
CA GLY A 133 4.75 -6.84 -10.38
C GLY A 133 4.95 -5.84 -11.54
N CYS A 134 4.76 -4.54 -11.30
CA CYS A 134 5.10 -3.49 -12.28
C CYS A 134 6.60 -3.11 -12.30
N VAL A 135 7.31 -3.29 -11.18
CA VAL A 135 8.74 -2.96 -11.05
C VAL A 135 9.62 -4.03 -11.67
N VAL A 136 9.33 -5.30 -11.40
CA VAL A 136 10.15 -6.47 -11.77
C VAL A 136 10.23 -6.68 -13.30
N GLY A 137 9.21 -6.27 -14.05
CA GLY A 137 9.26 -6.21 -15.51
C GLY A 137 10.16 -5.09 -16.10
N ARG A 138 10.77 -4.24 -15.26
CA ARG A 138 11.58 -3.07 -15.69
C ARG A 138 12.99 -3.03 -15.09
N THR A 139 13.27 -3.81 -14.05
CA THR A 139 14.60 -3.94 -13.42
C THR A 139 14.81 -5.35 -12.92
N ARG A 140 16.06 -5.81 -12.91
CA ARG A 140 16.46 -7.02 -12.18
C ARG A 140 16.65 -6.67 -10.70
N PHE A 141 16.33 -7.63 -9.84
CA PHE A 141 16.62 -7.63 -8.40
C PHE A 141 17.77 -8.60 -8.14
N SER A 142 18.67 -8.26 -7.22
CA SER A 142 19.62 -9.24 -6.67
C SER A 142 19.00 -10.02 -5.52
N GLU A 143 19.59 -11.15 -5.11
CA GLU A 143 19.14 -11.88 -3.92
C GLU A 143 19.15 -11.02 -2.65
N ALA A 144 20.05 -10.04 -2.54
CA ALA A 144 20.06 -9.08 -1.44
C ALA A 144 18.82 -8.15 -1.45
N ASP A 145 18.40 -7.71 -2.64
CA ASP A 145 17.18 -6.92 -2.81
C ASP A 145 15.93 -7.76 -2.52
N ILE A 146 15.91 -9.02 -2.97
CA ILE A 146 14.83 -9.97 -2.71
C ILE A 146 14.73 -10.28 -1.22
N ALA A 147 15.84 -10.61 -0.56
CA ALA A 147 15.88 -10.83 0.89
C ALA A 147 15.40 -9.59 1.67
N THR A 148 15.73 -8.39 1.20
CA THR A 148 15.22 -7.12 1.75
C THR A 148 13.70 -7.03 1.62
N VAL A 149 13.13 -7.34 0.45
CA VAL A 149 11.67 -7.41 0.25
C VAL A 149 11.04 -8.46 1.17
N CYS A 150 11.54 -9.70 1.17
CA CYS A 150 11.01 -10.80 1.98
C CYS A 150 11.02 -10.47 3.48
N ARG A 151 12.09 -9.84 3.99
CA ARG A 151 12.18 -9.39 5.39
C ARG A 151 11.10 -8.38 5.76
N GLU A 152 10.90 -7.34 4.95
CA GLU A 152 9.88 -6.32 5.21
C GLU A 152 8.45 -6.89 5.08
N VAL A 153 8.21 -7.82 4.14
CA VAL A 153 6.94 -8.55 4.04
C VAL A 153 6.71 -9.44 5.25
N LEU A 154 7.72 -10.18 5.73
CA LEU A 154 7.62 -10.98 6.96
C LEU A 154 7.32 -10.13 8.20
N GLN A 155 7.86 -8.91 8.29
CA GLN A 155 7.51 -7.97 9.37
C GLN A 155 6.05 -7.49 9.27
N GLY A 156 5.55 -7.24 8.05
CA GLY A 156 4.13 -6.96 7.81
C GLY A 156 3.22 -8.13 8.19
N LEU A 157 3.57 -9.34 7.76
CA LEU A 157 2.86 -10.57 8.11
C LEU A 157 2.90 -10.88 9.61
N GLN A 158 4.00 -10.56 10.30
CA GLN A 158 4.08 -10.71 11.75
C GLN A 158 2.97 -9.92 12.44
N TYR A 159 2.80 -8.64 12.08
CA TYR A 159 1.71 -7.80 12.59
C TYR A 159 0.31 -8.34 12.24
N ILE A 160 0.11 -8.82 11.00
CA ILE A 160 -1.18 -9.36 10.56
C ILE A 160 -1.54 -10.62 11.36
N HIS A 161 -0.58 -11.56 11.52
CA HIS A 161 -0.81 -12.80 12.24
C HIS A 161 -0.86 -12.60 13.76
N SER A 162 -0.08 -11.68 14.32
CA SER A 162 0.01 -11.44 15.78
C SER A 162 -1.05 -10.50 16.30
N GLU A 163 -1.32 -9.37 15.65
CA GLU A 163 -2.22 -8.33 16.16
C GLU A 163 -3.63 -8.43 15.58
N LEU A 164 -3.74 -8.63 14.26
CA LEU A 164 -5.06 -8.74 13.59
C LEU A 164 -5.69 -10.13 13.75
N LYS A 165 -4.88 -11.15 14.05
CA LYS A 165 -5.30 -12.57 14.22
C LYS A 165 -5.98 -13.17 12.98
N ILE A 166 -5.51 -12.79 11.79
CA ILE A 166 -5.93 -13.33 10.49
C ILE A 166 -4.71 -13.74 9.67
N SER A 167 -4.92 -14.45 8.56
CA SER A 167 -3.97 -14.55 7.45
C SER A 167 -4.30 -13.47 6.40
N HIS A 168 -3.37 -13.17 5.49
CA HIS A 168 -3.62 -12.25 4.39
C HIS A 168 -4.34 -12.95 3.24
N GLY A 169 -3.90 -14.16 2.87
CA GLY A 169 -4.48 -14.99 1.82
C GLY A 169 -4.24 -14.52 0.38
N SER A 170 -3.44 -13.45 0.19
CA SER A 170 -3.19 -12.82 -1.12
C SER A 170 -1.84 -12.09 -1.17
N ILE A 171 -0.80 -12.73 -0.62
CA ILE A 171 0.59 -12.30 -0.77
C ILE A 171 1.09 -12.72 -2.16
N HIS A 172 1.48 -11.75 -2.98
CA HIS A 172 2.13 -11.92 -4.27
C HIS A 172 2.64 -10.56 -4.76
N VAL A 173 3.53 -10.52 -5.75
CA VAL A 173 4.24 -9.29 -6.18
C VAL A 173 3.33 -8.13 -6.61
N SER A 174 2.08 -8.38 -7.00
CA SER A 174 1.12 -7.31 -7.37
C SER A 174 0.48 -6.62 -6.16
N ASN A 175 0.44 -7.28 -5.00
CA ASN A 175 -0.07 -6.74 -3.73
C ASN A 175 1.03 -6.19 -2.81
N ILE A 176 2.31 -6.37 -3.17
CA ILE A 176 3.44 -5.75 -2.48
C ILE A 176 3.81 -4.45 -3.21
N LEU A 177 3.79 -3.34 -2.49
CA LEU A 177 4.09 -2.01 -3.01
C LEU A 177 5.48 -1.55 -2.59
N LEU A 178 6.18 -0.89 -3.51
CA LEU A 178 7.46 -0.22 -3.34
C LEU A 178 7.29 1.29 -3.44
N THR A 179 7.75 2.03 -2.44
CA THR A 179 7.67 3.50 -2.38
C THR A 179 8.92 4.18 -2.97
N SER A 180 8.85 5.50 -3.18
CA SER A 180 10.00 6.31 -3.64
C SER A 180 11.14 6.44 -2.60
N THR A 181 10.83 6.16 -1.34
CA THR A 181 11.76 6.01 -0.21
C THR A 181 12.36 4.61 -0.11
N GLY A 182 11.88 3.63 -0.89
CA GLY A 182 12.35 2.25 -0.92
C GLY A 182 11.61 1.33 0.06
N GLU A 183 10.63 1.85 0.78
CA GLU A 183 9.83 1.08 1.74
C GLU A 183 8.96 0.07 1.02
N VAL A 184 8.78 -1.09 1.66
CA VAL A 184 7.98 -2.21 1.16
C VAL A 184 6.73 -2.34 2.03
N LYS A 185 5.55 -2.28 1.40
CA LYS A 185 4.24 -2.30 2.07
C LYS A 185 3.30 -3.32 1.44
N ILE A 186 2.70 -4.17 2.27
CA ILE A 186 1.62 -5.09 1.87
C ILE A 186 0.31 -4.30 1.73
N ALA A 187 -0.37 -4.39 0.61
CA ALA A 187 -1.67 -3.76 0.37
C ALA A 187 -2.84 -4.75 0.55
N ASN A 188 -4.07 -4.23 0.59
CA ASN A 188 -5.33 -5.01 0.50
C ASN A 188 -5.72 -5.84 1.74
N ILE A 189 -5.16 -5.55 2.92
CA ILE A 189 -5.49 -6.24 4.18
C ILE A 189 -6.98 -6.20 4.57
N GLY A 190 -7.74 -5.20 4.08
CA GLY A 190 -9.19 -5.14 4.30
C GLY A 190 -9.95 -6.23 3.54
N ASP A 191 -9.45 -6.68 2.39
CA ASP A 191 -10.08 -7.74 1.60
C ASP A 191 -9.98 -9.07 2.37
N SER A 192 -8.83 -9.34 3.00
CA SER A 192 -8.63 -10.47 3.94
C SER A 192 -9.64 -10.47 5.10
N MET A 193 -9.99 -9.29 5.62
CA MET A 193 -10.99 -9.13 6.70
C MET A 193 -12.44 -9.35 6.21
N LEU A 194 -12.74 -8.98 4.95
CA LEU A 194 -14.04 -9.22 4.31
C LEU A 194 -14.23 -10.71 4.00
N GLU A 195 -13.20 -11.37 3.49
CA GLU A 195 -13.16 -12.81 3.21
C GLU A 195 -13.14 -13.69 4.48
N LYS A 196 -13.03 -13.07 5.67
CA LYS A 196 -12.96 -13.76 6.97
C LYS A 196 -11.82 -14.78 7.06
N ARG A 197 -10.67 -14.44 6.45
CA ARG A 197 -9.44 -15.24 6.47
C ARG A 197 -8.99 -15.53 7.90
N THR A 198 -8.46 -16.73 8.14
CA THR A 198 -8.14 -17.19 9.49
C THR A 198 -6.67 -17.58 9.63
N LEU A 199 -6.18 -17.59 10.87
CA LEU A 199 -4.82 -18.06 11.19
C LEU A 199 -4.53 -19.53 10.83
N ARG A 200 -5.51 -20.29 10.32
CA ARG A 200 -5.31 -21.64 9.74
C ARG A 200 -4.65 -21.57 8.37
N ASP A 201 -4.85 -20.49 7.64
CA ASP A 201 -4.37 -20.30 6.27
C ASP A 201 -3.03 -19.54 6.25
N ARG A 202 -2.43 -19.29 7.42
CA ARG A 202 -1.22 -18.46 7.57
C ARG A 202 -0.01 -19.02 6.83
N ASP A 203 0.07 -20.35 6.72
CA ASP A 203 1.21 -21.04 6.11
C ASP A 203 1.22 -20.82 4.59
N GLN A 204 0.06 -20.48 4.00
CA GLN A 204 -0.05 -20.05 2.61
C GLN A 204 0.60 -18.67 2.41
N ASP A 205 0.49 -17.75 3.39
CA ASP A 205 1.19 -16.46 3.32
C ASP A 205 2.71 -16.66 3.31
N LEU A 206 3.22 -17.63 4.10
CA LEU A 206 4.66 -17.91 4.19
C LEU A 206 5.19 -18.56 2.90
N LYS A 207 4.49 -19.59 2.40
CA LYS A 207 4.80 -20.23 1.12
C LYS A 207 4.79 -19.21 -0.04
N ALA A 208 3.87 -18.25 -0.02
CA ALA A 208 3.83 -17.18 -1.00
C ALA A 208 5.04 -16.22 -0.91
N VAL A 209 5.63 -16.00 0.28
CA VAL A 209 6.93 -15.29 0.40
C VAL A 209 8.05 -16.09 -0.26
N GLY A 210 8.01 -17.43 -0.20
CA GLY A 210 8.90 -18.30 -0.97
C GLY A 210 8.70 -18.13 -2.49
N SER A 211 7.46 -18.20 -2.97
CA SER A 211 7.12 -17.96 -4.38
C SER A 211 7.54 -16.56 -4.88
N MET A 212 7.53 -15.54 -4.01
CA MET A 212 8.03 -14.21 -4.37
C MET A 212 9.52 -14.20 -4.73
N ILE A 213 10.35 -15.08 -4.14
CA ILE A 213 11.79 -15.15 -4.47
C ILE A 213 11.95 -15.54 -5.95
N ILE A 214 11.23 -16.59 -6.36
CA ILE A 214 11.18 -17.05 -7.75
C ILE A 214 10.70 -15.92 -8.67
N ASN A 215 9.55 -15.31 -8.35
CA ASN A 215 8.93 -14.26 -9.18
C ASN A 215 9.77 -12.99 -9.33
N LEU A 216 10.55 -12.62 -8.30
CA LEU A 216 11.39 -11.42 -8.31
C LEU A 216 12.76 -11.67 -8.97
N HIS A 217 13.25 -12.90 -8.89
CA HIS A 217 14.48 -13.32 -9.55
C HIS A 217 14.27 -13.51 -11.06
N ASP A 218 13.23 -14.27 -11.44
CA ASP A 218 12.80 -14.44 -12.83
C ASP A 218 11.36 -13.91 -13.06
N PRO A 219 11.23 -12.69 -13.62
CA PRO A 219 9.93 -12.11 -13.94
C PRO A 219 9.13 -12.91 -14.99
N THR A 220 9.75 -13.84 -15.72
CA THR A 220 9.03 -14.63 -16.74
C THR A 220 8.03 -15.60 -16.10
N THR A 221 8.26 -16.02 -14.85
CA THR A 221 7.33 -16.93 -14.15
C THR A 221 5.97 -16.28 -13.86
N LEU A 222 5.90 -14.94 -13.84
CA LEU A 222 4.64 -14.18 -13.68
C LEU A 222 3.71 -14.25 -14.90
N VAL A 223 4.22 -14.74 -16.04
CA VAL A 223 3.43 -14.99 -17.25
C VAL A 223 3.20 -16.49 -17.46
N ALA A 224 3.95 -17.34 -16.73
CA ALA A 224 3.88 -18.79 -16.81
C ALA A 224 2.79 -19.41 -15.92
N GLU A 225 2.03 -18.62 -15.15
CA GLU A 225 0.94 -19.13 -14.28
C GLU A 225 -0.17 -19.86 -15.08
N ASP A 226 -0.26 -19.67 -16.40
CA ASP A 226 -1.16 -20.37 -17.33
C ASP A 226 -0.54 -21.64 -17.98
N MET A 227 0.70 -22.02 -17.64
CA MET A 227 1.44 -23.13 -18.26
C MET A 227 1.90 -24.15 -17.21
N GLU A 228 1.39 -25.38 -17.29
CA GLU A 228 1.76 -26.52 -16.44
C GLU A 228 3.18 -27.04 -16.78
N ASP A 229 4.22 -26.24 -16.51
CA ASP A 229 5.62 -26.67 -16.59
C ASP A 229 6.31 -26.41 -15.24
N ASP A 230 6.38 -27.45 -14.41
CA ASP A 230 7.05 -27.44 -13.10
C ASP A 230 8.58 -27.19 -13.20
N THR A 231 9.17 -27.10 -14.40
CA THR A 231 10.59 -26.76 -14.58
C THR A 231 10.87 -25.25 -14.52
N ILE A 232 10.39 -24.60 -13.44
CA ILE A 232 10.96 -23.34 -12.99
C ILE A 232 12.46 -23.55 -12.78
N SER A 233 13.28 -22.68 -13.36
CA SER A 233 14.74 -22.84 -13.37
C SER A 233 15.37 -22.51 -12.01
N GLU A 234 15.19 -23.41 -11.03
CA GLU A 234 15.89 -23.42 -9.73
C GLU A 234 17.42 -23.34 -9.89
N SER A 235 17.95 -23.76 -11.04
CA SER A 235 19.39 -23.79 -11.39
C SER A 235 20.15 -22.45 -11.36
N ILE A 236 19.49 -21.33 -11.06
CA ILE A 236 20.09 -19.98 -11.00
C ILE A 236 20.02 -19.37 -9.58
N LEU A 237 19.19 -19.90 -8.68
CA LEU A 237 19.11 -19.43 -7.29
C LEU A 237 20.27 -19.99 -6.46
N SER A 238 20.70 -19.26 -5.44
CA SER A 238 21.69 -19.76 -4.47
C SER A 238 21.10 -20.83 -3.55
N ASP A 239 21.98 -21.66 -2.98
CA ASP A 239 21.60 -22.65 -1.95
C ASP A 239 20.89 -21.99 -0.75
N CYS A 240 21.23 -20.74 -0.42
CA CYS A 240 20.56 -19.96 0.63
C CYS A 240 19.13 -19.59 0.24
N ALA A 241 18.92 -19.14 -1.00
CA ALA A 241 17.58 -18.80 -1.51
C ALA A 241 16.68 -20.05 -1.61
N LEU A 242 17.21 -21.16 -2.12
CA LEU A 242 16.50 -22.46 -2.19
C LEU A 242 16.18 -22.99 -0.78
N GLY A 243 17.15 -22.94 0.14
CA GLY A 243 16.96 -23.32 1.54
C GLY A 243 15.88 -22.50 2.24
N PHE A 244 15.84 -21.18 2.00
CA PHE A 244 14.78 -20.32 2.52
C PHE A 244 13.40 -20.69 1.94
N ILE A 245 13.29 -20.97 0.63
CA ILE A 245 12.03 -21.38 -0.01
C ILE A 245 11.48 -22.65 0.67
N GLU A 246 12.31 -23.66 0.90
CA GLU A 246 11.89 -24.85 1.66
C GLU A 246 11.51 -24.50 3.11
N ASN A 247 12.31 -23.68 3.79
CA ASN A 247 12.02 -23.25 5.15
C ASN A 247 10.68 -22.51 5.27
N THR A 248 10.20 -21.80 4.24
CA THR A 248 8.86 -21.15 4.26
C THR A 248 7.69 -22.13 4.40
N LYS A 249 7.89 -23.41 4.12
CA LYS A 249 6.83 -24.44 4.17
C LYS A 249 6.52 -24.89 5.60
N GLU A 250 7.51 -24.86 6.49
CA GLU A 250 7.47 -25.50 7.82
C GLU A 250 7.79 -24.54 9.00
N ASN A 251 8.51 -23.43 8.76
CA ASN A 251 8.99 -22.54 9.84
C ASN A 251 8.07 -21.34 10.12
N THR A 252 8.08 -20.88 11.37
CA THR A 252 7.38 -19.64 11.76
C THR A 252 8.11 -18.39 11.29
N ILE A 253 7.39 -17.26 11.17
CA ILE A 253 7.97 -15.93 10.83
C ILE A 253 9.19 -15.59 11.70
N THR A 254 9.16 -15.89 13.00
CA THR A 254 10.26 -15.59 13.94
C THR A 254 11.52 -16.44 13.69
N GLN A 255 11.37 -17.61 13.05
CA GLN A 255 12.48 -18.43 12.57
C GLN A 255 12.95 -17.93 11.20
N LEU A 256 12.03 -17.67 10.26
CA LEU A 256 12.34 -17.15 8.93
C LEU A 256 13.09 -15.81 8.96
N LEU A 257 12.75 -14.91 9.89
CA LEU A 257 13.48 -13.64 10.11
C LEU A 257 14.91 -13.81 10.63
N LYS A 258 15.34 -15.04 10.96
CA LYS A 258 16.69 -15.41 11.40
C LYS A 258 17.39 -16.38 10.44
N ASP A 259 16.77 -16.68 9.31
CA ASP A 259 17.31 -17.55 8.28
C ASP A 259 18.54 -16.92 7.62
N ASP A 260 19.49 -17.75 7.17
CA ASP A 260 20.74 -17.29 6.54
C ASP A 260 20.47 -16.43 5.28
N PHE A 261 19.37 -16.67 4.55
CA PHE A 261 18.98 -15.80 3.43
C PHE A 261 18.67 -14.37 3.86
N MET A 262 18.16 -14.15 5.09
CA MET A 262 17.92 -12.80 5.62
C MET A 262 19.22 -12.03 5.91
N LEU A 263 20.38 -12.71 5.98
CA LEU A 263 21.68 -12.05 6.12
C LEU A 263 22.12 -11.30 4.85
N LEU A 264 21.54 -11.64 3.70
CA LEU A 264 21.75 -10.90 2.43
C LEU A 264 20.99 -9.57 2.40
N ALA A 265 19.95 -9.42 3.22
CA ALA A 265 19.08 -8.26 3.20
C ALA A 265 19.81 -6.98 3.69
N THR A 266 19.64 -5.87 2.98
CA THR A 266 20.31 -4.59 3.27
C THR A 266 20.11 -4.17 4.74
N PRO A 267 21.19 -3.85 5.49
CA PRO A 267 21.06 -3.41 6.87
C PRO A 267 20.35 -2.06 6.95
N ASP A 268 19.53 -1.92 7.99
CA ASP A 268 18.75 -0.73 8.37
C ASP A 268 17.87 -0.15 7.26
N GLU A 269 16.57 -0.46 7.33
CA GLU A 269 15.54 -0.10 6.35
C GLU A 269 15.72 -0.75 4.96
N ALA A 270 14.91 -0.34 3.99
CA ALA A 270 14.86 -0.91 2.63
C ALA A 270 15.36 0.09 1.55
N TRP A 271 16.21 1.04 1.94
CA TRP A 271 16.68 2.13 1.07
C TRP A 271 17.39 1.64 -0.20
N SER A 272 17.96 0.42 -0.21
CA SER A 272 18.60 -0.18 -1.39
C SER A 272 17.63 -0.40 -2.54
N LEU A 273 16.33 -0.50 -2.28
CA LEU A 273 15.29 -0.73 -3.29
C LEU A 273 14.89 0.55 -4.06
N ARG A 274 15.31 1.73 -3.59
CA ARG A 274 15.01 3.03 -4.23
C ARG A 274 15.39 3.11 -5.72
N PRO A 275 16.57 2.62 -6.17
CA PRO A 275 16.93 2.63 -7.58
C PRO A 275 15.95 1.82 -8.44
N HIS A 276 15.40 0.71 -7.93
CA HIS A 276 14.40 -0.10 -8.64
C HIS A 276 13.11 0.67 -8.88
N TYR A 277 12.62 1.42 -7.86
CA TYR A 277 11.47 2.32 -8.01
C TYR A 277 11.70 3.33 -9.14
N PHE A 278 12.83 4.04 -9.14
CA PHE A 278 13.11 5.06 -10.16
C PHE A 278 13.38 4.46 -11.55
N ALA A 279 13.98 3.27 -11.64
CA ALA A 279 14.16 2.54 -12.90
C ALA A 279 12.83 2.07 -13.50
N ALA A 280 11.84 1.77 -12.65
CA ALA A 280 10.51 1.34 -13.07
C ALA A 280 9.55 2.48 -13.43
N LEU A 281 9.87 3.74 -13.13
CA LEU A 281 9.02 4.87 -13.53
C LEU A 281 9.03 5.06 -15.06
N PRO A 282 7.87 5.29 -15.70
CA PRO A 282 7.76 5.46 -17.16
C PRO A 282 8.31 6.81 -17.66
N PHE A 283 8.86 7.65 -16.79
CA PHE A 283 9.37 8.96 -17.17
C PHE A 283 10.74 8.84 -17.85
N GLY A 284 10.92 9.53 -18.98
CA GLY A 284 12.21 9.72 -19.65
C GLY A 284 13.25 10.52 -18.85
N LEU A 285 13.14 10.56 -17.52
CA LEU A 285 14.10 11.05 -16.54
C LEU A 285 15.32 10.13 -16.47
N ARG A 286 16.02 9.99 -17.60
CA ARG A 286 17.45 9.69 -17.60
C ARG A 286 18.15 10.88 -16.95
N ILE A 287 18.25 10.83 -15.61
CA ILE A 287 19.09 11.74 -14.83
C ILE A 287 20.46 11.76 -15.50
N GLY A 288 20.93 12.96 -15.87
CA GLY A 288 21.92 13.13 -16.92
C GLY A 288 23.19 12.31 -16.69
N ARG A 289 23.79 11.80 -17.78
CA ARG A 289 25.10 11.12 -17.73
C ARG A 289 26.10 12.04 -17.03
N ARG A 290 26.84 11.48 -16.08
CA ARG A 290 27.95 12.16 -15.39
C ARG A 290 28.90 12.73 -16.44
N PHE A 291 29.01 14.06 -16.49
CA PHE A 291 29.91 14.74 -17.42
C PHE A 291 31.35 14.43 -17.03
N GLN A 292 31.99 13.48 -17.72
CA GLN A 292 33.43 13.32 -17.61
C GLN A 292 34.08 14.55 -18.23
N ARG A 293 34.77 15.33 -17.39
CA ARG A 293 35.58 16.46 -17.85
C ARG A 293 36.77 15.87 -18.60
N GLY A 294 36.80 16.05 -19.92
CA GLY A 294 37.97 15.70 -20.72
C GLY A 294 39.21 16.45 -20.19
N GLY A 295 40.34 15.76 -20.18
CA GLY A 295 41.66 16.36 -19.94
C GLY A 295 42.17 17.11 -21.17
#